data_AF-A0A6V7HWE2-F1
#
_entry.id   AF-A0A6V7HWE2-F1
#
_cell.length_a   1.000
_cell.length_b   1.000
_cell.length_c   1.000
_cell.angle_alpha   90.00
_cell.angle_beta   90.00
_cell.angle_gamma   90.00
#
_symmetry.space_group_name_H-M   'P 1'
#
loop_
_entity.id
_entity.type
_entity.pdbx_description
1 polymer ?
#
loop_
_entity_poly.entity_id
_entity_poly.type
_entity_poly.pdbx_seq_one_letter_code
_entity_poly.pdbx_strand_id
1 'polypeptide(L)' 'VSLRRKWTDSHFCGGSIISKTWILTAGHCMF' A
#
# COMPACT_ATOMS: atom_id res chain seq x y z
N VAL A 1 3.99 -5.87 -0.66
CA VAL A 1 2.74 -5.99 0.13
C VAL A 1 1.59 -5.35 -0.63
N SER A 2 0.40 -5.93 -0.53
CA SER A 2 -0.81 -5.49 -1.24
C SER A 2 -1.50 -4.37 -0.46
N LEU A 3 -1.73 -3.22 -1.09
CA LEU A 3 -2.54 -2.13 -0.55
C LEU A 3 -3.96 -2.25 -1.10
N ARG A 4 -4.93 -2.35 -0.19
CA ARG A 4 -6.33 -2.61 -0.52
C ARG A 4 -7.20 -1.46 -0.06
N ARG A 5 -8.22 -1.12 -0.85
CA ARG A 5 -9.24 -0.15 -0.44
C ARG A 5 -10.17 -0.80 0.57
N LYS A 6 -10.41 -0.13 1.72
CA LYS A 6 -11.23 -0.66 2.82
C LYS A 6 -12.66 -1.04 2.40
N TRP A 7 -13.27 -0.27 1.49
CA TRP A 7 -14.69 -0.39 1.14
C TRP A 7 -14.98 -1.48 0.11
N THR A 8 -14.06 -1.67 -0.84
CA THR A 8 -14.22 -2.61 -1.96
C THR A 8 -13.37 -3.86 -1.80
N ASP A 9 -12.48 -3.88 -0.80
CA ASP A 9 -11.48 -4.93 -0.56
C ASP A 9 -10.55 -5.19 -1.78
N SER A 10 -10.52 -4.25 -2.72
CA SER A 10 -9.79 -4.39 -3.98
C SER A 10 -8.35 -3.91 -3.83
N HIS A 11 -7.40 -4.69 -4.36
CA HIS A 11 -6.02 -4.25 -4.54
C HIS A 11 -5.96 -3.07 -5.52
N PHE A 12 -5.21 -2.03 -5.17
CA PHE A 12 -5.05 -0.85 -6.03
C PHE A 12 -3.59 -0.41 -6.19
N CYS A 13 -2.71 -0.77 -5.24
CA CYS A 13 -1.28 -0.46 -5.28
C CYS A 13 -0.48 -1.49 -4.50
N GLY A 14 0.84 -1.49 -4.71
CA GLY A 14 1.78 -2.26 -3.91
C GLY A 14 2.65 -1.37 -3.02
N GLY A 15 3.34 -2.00 -2.07
CA GLY A 15 4.42 -1.38 -1.30
C GLY A 15 5.53 -2.38 -0.96
N SER A 16 6.64 -1.88 -0.45
CA SER A 16 7.82 -2.66 -0.03
C SER A 16 8.03 -2.55 1.47
N ILE A 17 8.30 -3.67 2.15
CA ILE A 17 8.62 -3.69 3.58
C ILE A 17 10.08 -3.25 3.73
N ILE A 18 10.32 -2.13 4.39
CA ILE A 18 11.68 -1.59 4.61
C ILE A 18 12.14 -1.75 6.07
N SER A 19 11.23 -2.04 6.99
CA SER A 19 11.52 -2.41 8.37
C SER A 19 10.32 -3.16 8.98
N LYS A 20 10.43 -3.54 10.26
CA LYS A 20 9.35 -4.23 10.99
C LYS A 20 8.03 -3.43 11.04
N THR A 21 8.07 -2.10 10.95
CA THR A 21 6.89 -1.23 11.11
C THR A 21 6.71 -0.22 9.98
N TRP A 22 7.55 -0.25 8.94
CA TRP A 22 7.52 0.72 7.86
C TRP A 22 7.36 0.06 6.50
N ILE A 23 6.41 0.58 5.72
CA ILE A 23 6.15 0.20 4.33
C ILE A 23 6.40 1.44 3.45
N LEU A 24 7.23 1.29 2.42
CA LEU A 24 7.42 2.27 1.37
C LEU A 24 6.42 2.02 0.23
N THR A 25 5.80 3.07 -0.31
CA THR A 25 4.86 3.00 -1.44
C THR A 25 5.04 4.20 -2.35
N ALA A 26 4.46 4.16 -3.55
CA ALA A 26 4.46 5.31 -4.46
C ALA A 26 3.54 6.43 -3.95
N GLY A 27 3.97 7.69 -4.09
CA GLY A 27 3.19 8.85 -3.67
C GLY A 27 1.82 8.94 -4.36
N HIS A 28 1.75 8.67 -5.67
CA HIS A 28 0.51 8.70 -6.45
C HIS A 28 -0.54 7.65 -6.03
N CYS A 29 -0.19 6.69 -5.15
CA CYS A 29 -1.15 5.77 -4.59
C CYS A 29 -2.00 6.40 -3.47
N MET A 30 -1.55 7.53 -2.91
CA MET A 30 -2.12 8.15 -1.71
C MET A 30 -2.73 9.53 -1.99
N PHE A 31 -2.51 10.07 -3.19
CA PHE A 31 -2.97 11.39 -3.65
C PHE A 31 -3.57 11.28 -5.04
#